data_AF-A0AAU2CWL4-F1
#
_entry.id   AF-A0AAU2CWL4-F1
#
_cell.length_a   1.000
_cell.length_b   1.000
_cell.length_c   1.000
_cell.angle_alpha   90.00
_cell.angle_beta   90.00
_cell.angle_gamma   90.00
#
_symmetry.space_group_name_H-M   'P 1'
#
loop_
_entity.id
_entity.type
_entity.pdbx_description
1 polymer ?
#
loop_
_entity_poly.entity_id
_entity_poly.type
_entity_poly.pdbx_seq_one_letter_code
_entity_poly.pdbx_strand_id
1 'polypeptide(L)'
;MRGLTGAGPERARGSSQAVITVGAVFAVVALVTTACGTGGTGARDEGPAHATAVAEAVASPSPSPSGGYRRVDAVSLVKEDPKVSATVKRELKPCNADHYPVEVSYGYLTGGSVNDVLVNISSCGDFVGIATYVYRDVKGTYENVFKAEESPVYAEIDGTDLTVAKQVYDTDDPVSNPSRETVTSYRWKAGRFAQHSTHETDYSELDSGDDDTPTPAPDH
;
A
#
# COMPACT_ATOMS: atom_id res chain seq x y z
N MET A 1 33.53 74.47 16.01
CA MET A 1 34.90 74.25 15.50
C MET A 1 34.79 73.49 14.18
N ARG A 2 35.63 73.86 13.20
CA ARG A 2 35.83 73.30 11.82
C ARG A 2 35.57 71.78 11.74
N GLY A 3 35.02 71.12 10.72
CA GLY A 3 34.73 71.43 9.31
C GLY A 3 35.07 70.18 8.45
N LEU A 4 34.14 69.77 7.58
CA LEU A 4 34.31 69.08 6.27
C LEU A 4 34.86 67.63 6.17
N THR A 5 33.96 66.75 5.69
CA THR A 5 34.07 65.81 4.55
C THR A 5 35.41 65.19 4.12
N GLY A 6 35.38 63.86 3.91
CA GLY A 6 35.70 63.26 2.61
C GLY A 6 36.99 62.46 2.44
N ALA A 7 36.81 61.26 1.85
CA ALA A 7 37.70 60.50 0.95
C ALA A 7 39.06 59.97 1.45
N GLY A 8 39.34 58.69 1.14
CA GLY A 8 40.62 58.00 1.33
C GLY A 8 41.78 58.59 0.49
N PRO A 9 43.00 57.99 0.52
CA PRO A 9 43.28 56.86 -0.36
C PRO A 9 44.36 55.86 0.11
N GLU A 10 44.65 54.88 -0.76
CA GLU A 10 45.58 53.75 -0.64
C GLU A 10 47.09 54.04 -0.76
N ARG A 11 47.87 53.03 -0.30
CA ARG A 11 49.15 52.46 -0.84
C ARG A 11 50.49 53.23 -0.73
N ALA A 12 51.47 52.62 -0.02
CA ALA A 12 52.54 51.76 -0.59
C ALA A 12 53.89 51.80 0.18
N ARG A 13 54.70 50.73 -0.01
CA ARG A 13 56.17 50.50 0.25
C ARG A 13 56.55 49.97 1.63
N GLY A 14 57.52 49.06 1.79
CA GLY A 14 58.51 48.34 0.94
C GLY A 14 58.96 47.09 1.75
N SER A 15 59.93 46.23 1.42
CA SER A 15 61.06 46.20 0.49
C SER A 15 61.73 44.80 0.58
N SER A 16 62.27 44.30 -0.54
CA SER A 16 63.45 43.41 -0.79
C SER A 16 63.91 42.39 0.30
N GLN A 17 64.24 41.11 0.01
CA GLN A 17 65.26 40.63 -0.94
C GLN A 17 65.18 39.10 -1.23
N ALA A 18 65.56 38.76 -2.47
CA ALA A 18 66.41 37.66 -2.98
C ALA A 18 65.94 36.16 -2.92
N VAL A 19 65.73 35.40 -4.03
CA VAL A 19 66.63 34.97 -5.17
C VAL A 19 67.52 33.78 -4.66
N ILE A 20 67.57 32.52 -5.13
CA ILE A 20 67.30 31.74 -6.39
C ILE A 20 67.20 30.25 -5.98
N THR A 21 66.33 29.40 -6.55
CA THR A 21 66.72 28.44 -7.61
C THR A 21 65.57 28.02 -8.52
N VAL A 22 65.81 28.19 -9.82
CA VAL A 22 64.96 27.82 -10.96
C VAL A 22 65.09 26.33 -11.24
N GLY A 23 63.96 25.69 -11.55
CA GLY A 23 63.87 24.38 -12.20
C GLY A 23 62.45 24.14 -12.72
N ALA A 24 62.17 24.60 -13.94
CA ALA A 24 60.89 24.44 -14.63
C ALA A 24 60.71 23.02 -15.19
N VAL A 25 59.51 22.43 -15.13
CA VAL A 25 58.86 21.62 -16.20
C VAL A 25 57.34 21.49 -15.94
N PHE A 26 56.57 22.08 -16.86
CA PHE A 26 55.25 21.73 -17.45
C PHE A 26 54.22 20.74 -16.83
N ALA A 27 52.96 21.05 -17.19
CA ALA A 27 51.75 20.22 -17.33
C ALA A 27 50.79 20.19 -16.12
N VAL A 28 49.47 20.41 -16.19
CA VAL A 28 48.49 20.59 -17.27
C VAL A 28 47.24 21.24 -16.63
N VAL A 29 46.59 22.17 -17.33
CA VAL A 29 45.26 22.67 -16.99
C VAL A 29 44.22 21.63 -17.38
N ALA A 30 43.36 21.21 -16.45
CA ALA A 30 42.11 20.55 -16.79
C ALA A 30 41.02 20.96 -15.78
N LEU A 31 40.04 21.71 -16.30
CA LEU A 31 38.76 21.97 -15.64
C LEU A 31 38.07 20.63 -15.33
N VAL A 32 37.57 20.47 -14.10
CA VAL A 32 36.57 19.43 -13.81
C VAL A 32 35.37 20.11 -13.16
N THR A 33 34.33 20.22 -13.97
CA THR A 33 32.96 20.55 -13.60
C THR A 33 32.42 19.53 -12.59
N THR A 34 32.00 19.98 -11.42
CA THR A 34 31.27 19.16 -10.44
C THR A 34 29.86 18.90 -10.94
N ALA A 35 29.60 17.70 -11.47
CA ALA A 35 28.25 17.17 -11.61
C ALA A 35 27.96 16.25 -10.41
N CYS A 36 27.10 16.68 -9.50
CA CYS A 36 26.50 15.80 -8.49
C CYS A 36 25.51 14.86 -9.20
N GLY A 37 25.92 13.61 -9.45
CA GLY A 37 25.00 12.54 -9.81
C GLY A 37 24.28 12.04 -8.57
N THR A 38 22.97 12.26 -8.50
CA THR A 38 22.06 11.66 -7.51
C THR A 38 21.61 10.27 -7.98
N GLY A 39 21.63 9.30 -7.07
CA GLY A 39 20.75 8.12 -7.13
C GLY A 39 21.36 6.83 -7.65
N GLY A 40 22.25 6.20 -6.86
CA GLY A 40 22.57 4.80 -7.06
C GLY A 40 21.36 3.92 -6.74
N THR A 41 20.92 3.11 -7.70
CA THR A 41 20.14 1.91 -7.40
C THR A 41 21.08 0.93 -6.72
N GLY A 42 21.19 1.03 -5.38
CA GLY A 42 21.98 0.11 -4.58
C GLY A 42 21.41 -1.29 -4.70
N ALA A 43 21.85 -2.05 -5.70
CA ALA A 43 21.78 -3.50 -5.66
C ALA A 43 22.65 -3.90 -4.47
N ARG A 44 22.02 -4.38 -3.40
CA ARG A 44 22.75 -5.00 -2.32
C ARG A 44 23.39 -6.27 -2.85
N ASP A 45 24.70 -6.33 -2.73
CA ASP A 45 25.44 -7.56 -3.00
C ASP A 45 25.20 -8.48 -1.79
N GLU A 46 24.16 -9.32 -1.89
CA GLU A 46 23.78 -10.25 -0.82
C GLU A 46 24.73 -11.47 -0.72
N GLY A 47 25.85 -11.46 -1.46
CA GLY A 47 26.83 -12.54 -1.44
C GLY A 47 26.33 -13.86 -2.06
N PRO A 48 27.22 -14.83 -2.31
CA PRO A 48 26.83 -16.10 -2.90
C PRO A 48 25.91 -16.88 -1.95
N ALA A 49 24.76 -17.32 -2.47
CA ALA A 49 23.82 -18.16 -1.74
C ALA A 49 24.52 -19.44 -1.25
N HIS A 50 24.62 -19.61 0.07
CA HIS A 50 25.15 -20.84 0.66
C HIS A 50 24.17 -21.99 0.44
N ALA A 51 24.47 -22.86 -0.52
CA ALA A 51 23.77 -24.13 -0.71
C ALA A 51 24.25 -25.15 0.34
N THR A 52 23.86 -24.97 1.59
CA THR A 52 24.00 -26.04 2.58
C THR A 52 22.85 -27.02 2.34
N ALA A 53 23.15 -28.12 1.65
CA ALA A 53 22.23 -29.24 1.55
C ALA A 53 22.08 -29.87 2.94
N VAL A 54 21.09 -29.39 3.70
CA VAL A 54 20.65 -30.07 4.92
C VAL A 54 19.90 -31.32 4.45
N ALA A 55 20.58 -32.46 4.48
CA ALA A 55 19.98 -33.77 4.33
C ALA A 55 19.23 -34.13 5.62
N GLU A 56 18.18 -33.38 5.92
CA GLU A 56 17.17 -33.75 6.89
C GLU A 56 15.96 -34.21 6.08
N ALA A 57 15.32 -35.32 6.49
CA ALA A 57 14.16 -35.86 5.82
C ALA A 57 12.98 -34.89 6.01
N VAL A 58 12.93 -33.84 5.19
CA VAL A 58 11.79 -32.93 5.11
C VAL A 58 10.63 -33.76 4.57
N ALA A 59 9.60 -33.94 5.40
CA ALA A 59 8.35 -34.52 4.95
C ALA A 59 7.93 -33.81 3.66
N SER A 60 7.70 -34.58 2.58
CA SER A 60 7.29 -33.99 1.30
C SER A 60 6.07 -33.11 1.54
N PRO A 61 6.06 -31.85 1.06
CA PRO A 61 4.87 -31.02 1.16
C PRO A 61 3.72 -31.78 0.52
N SER A 62 2.59 -31.87 1.22
CA SER A 62 1.39 -32.47 0.64
C SER A 62 1.07 -31.73 -0.66
N PRO A 63 0.72 -32.44 -1.75
CA PRO A 63 0.41 -31.80 -3.01
C PRO A 63 -0.69 -30.77 -2.78
N SER A 64 -0.42 -29.51 -3.16
CA SER A 64 -1.48 -28.51 -3.22
C SER A 64 -2.58 -29.04 -4.14
N PRO A 65 -3.87 -28.88 -3.79
CA PRO A 65 -4.94 -29.28 -4.69
C PRO A 65 -4.68 -28.62 -6.05
N SER A 66 -4.54 -29.42 -7.11
CA SER A 66 -4.47 -28.94 -8.49
C SER A 66 -5.86 -28.49 -8.95
N GLY A 67 -6.50 -27.68 -8.12
CA GLY A 67 -7.88 -27.31 -8.31
C GLY A 67 -8.05 -26.36 -9.48
N GLY A 68 -9.22 -26.44 -10.09
CA GLY A 68 -9.57 -25.64 -11.24
C GLY A 68 -9.81 -24.17 -10.86
N TYR A 69 -9.41 -23.28 -11.75
CA TYR A 69 -9.88 -21.90 -11.77
C TYR A 69 -11.11 -21.80 -12.68
N ARG A 70 -12.17 -21.14 -12.21
CA ARG A 70 -13.34 -20.82 -13.04
C ARG A 70 -13.75 -19.37 -12.81
N ARG A 71 -13.60 -18.56 -13.86
CA ARG A 71 -14.06 -17.18 -13.84
C ARG A 71 -15.58 -17.13 -13.74
N VAL A 72 -16.09 -16.20 -12.94
CA VAL A 72 -17.52 -15.96 -12.77
C VAL A 72 -17.91 -14.54 -13.18
N ASP A 73 -19.17 -14.36 -13.53
CA ASP A 73 -19.81 -13.05 -13.50
C ASP A 73 -20.22 -12.75 -12.05
N ALA A 74 -19.37 -12.04 -11.33
CA ALA A 74 -19.60 -11.74 -9.91
C ALA A 74 -20.81 -10.82 -9.69
N VAL A 75 -21.12 -9.93 -10.64
CA VAL A 75 -22.27 -9.03 -10.53
C VAL A 75 -23.56 -9.84 -10.60
N SER A 76 -23.68 -10.72 -11.60
CA SER A 76 -24.85 -11.60 -11.73
C SER A 76 -24.96 -12.56 -10.54
N LEU A 77 -23.83 -13.16 -10.11
CA LEU A 77 -23.79 -14.06 -8.95
C LEU A 77 -24.35 -13.40 -7.68
N VAL A 78 -23.93 -12.17 -7.37
CA VAL A 78 -24.41 -11.42 -6.20
C VAL A 78 -25.87 -10.98 -6.38
N LYS A 79 -26.25 -10.50 -7.58
CA LYS A 79 -27.63 -10.03 -7.83
C LYS A 79 -28.65 -11.17 -7.76
N GLU A 80 -28.28 -12.37 -8.17
CA GLU A 80 -29.14 -13.56 -8.17
C GLU A 80 -29.19 -14.25 -6.80
N ASP A 81 -28.16 -14.10 -5.96
CA ASP A 81 -28.11 -14.75 -4.64
C ASP A 81 -29.22 -14.22 -3.70
N PRO A 82 -30.16 -15.06 -3.25
CA PRO A 82 -31.23 -14.64 -2.33
C PRO A 82 -30.72 -14.30 -0.93
N LYS A 83 -29.49 -14.68 -0.55
CA LYS A 83 -28.89 -14.34 0.75
C LYS A 83 -28.37 -12.90 0.80
N VAL A 84 -28.14 -12.28 -0.35
CA VAL A 84 -27.67 -10.89 -0.47
C VAL A 84 -28.82 -9.93 -0.19
N SER A 85 -28.60 -8.92 0.66
CA SER A 85 -29.66 -7.98 1.01
C SER A 85 -30.08 -7.09 -0.16
N ALA A 86 -31.33 -6.63 -0.12
CA ALA A 86 -31.83 -5.68 -1.09
C ALA A 86 -31.04 -4.35 -1.09
N THR A 87 -30.46 -3.96 0.05
CA THR A 87 -29.61 -2.77 0.14
C THR A 87 -28.36 -2.91 -0.69
N VAL A 88 -27.60 -4.00 -0.51
CA VAL A 88 -26.40 -4.23 -1.33
C VAL A 88 -26.75 -4.36 -2.80
N LYS A 89 -27.85 -5.04 -3.17
CA LYS A 89 -28.29 -5.13 -4.57
C LYS A 89 -28.62 -3.79 -5.20
N ARG A 90 -29.13 -2.82 -4.43
CA ARG A 90 -29.39 -1.46 -4.93
C ARG A 90 -28.10 -0.65 -5.10
N GLU A 91 -27.13 -0.83 -4.20
CA GLU A 91 -25.83 -0.16 -4.30
C GLU A 91 -24.94 -0.77 -5.38
N LEU A 92 -25.11 -2.07 -5.69
CA LEU A 92 -24.42 -2.76 -6.78
C LEU A 92 -24.98 -2.34 -8.15
N LYS A 93 -24.62 -1.13 -8.54
CA LYS A 93 -24.88 -0.50 -9.85
C LYS A 93 -23.55 -0.12 -10.52
N PRO A 94 -23.53 0.08 -11.84
CA PRO A 94 -22.34 0.58 -12.51
C PRO A 94 -21.96 1.98 -11.98
N CYS A 95 -20.66 2.19 -11.79
CA CYS A 95 -20.09 3.49 -11.40
C CYS A 95 -19.90 4.41 -12.61
N ASN A 96 -19.46 3.83 -13.73
CA ASN A 96 -19.34 4.50 -15.01
C ASN A 96 -19.59 3.50 -16.15
N ALA A 97 -20.49 3.85 -17.07
CA ALA A 97 -20.96 2.95 -18.12
C ALA A 97 -21.36 1.57 -17.55
N ASP A 98 -20.57 0.53 -17.84
CA ASP A 98 -20.83 -0.85 -17.43
C ASP A 98 -19.85 -1.36 -16.35
N HIS A 99 -18.99 -0.51 -15.79
CA HIS A 99 -18.04 -0.93 -14.76
C HIS A 99 -18.66 -0.85 -13.36
N TYR A 100 -18.64 -1.97 -12.66
CA TYR A 100 -19.14 -2.10 -11.29
C TYR A 100 -18.01 -1.98 -10.26
N PRO A 101 -18.30 -1.53 -9.03
CA PRO A 101 -17.33 -1.44 -7.94
C PRO A 101 -17.17 -2.81 -7.27
N VAL A 102 -16.72 -3.80 -8.04
CA VAL A 102 -16.59 -5.19 -7.61
C VAL A 102 -15.16 -5.66 -7.80
N GLU A 103 -14.59 -6.19 -6.72
CA GLU A 103 -13.31 -6.87 -6.74
C GLU A 103 -13.54 -8.38 -6.52
N VAL A 104 -12.81 -9.19 -7.28
CA VAL A 104 -12.95 -10.65 -7.25
C VAL A 104 -11.59 -11.32 -7.05
N SER A 105 -11.46 -12.02 -5.94
CA SER A 105 -10.29 -12.82 -5.58
C SER A 105 -10.63 -14.31 -5.57
N TYR A 106 -9.67 -15.16 -5.89
CA TYR A 106 -9.87 -16.62 -6.01
C TYR A 106 -8.86 -17.36 -5.16
N GLY A 107 -9.30 -18.32 -4.35
CA GLY A 107 -8.40 -19.10 -3.50
C GLY A 107 -9.06 -20.33 -2.87
N TYR A 108 -8.28 -21.11 -2.12
CA TYR A 108 -8.73 -22.34 -1.47
C TYR A 108 -9.07 -22.10 0.00
N LEU A 109 -10.23 -21.50 0.24
CA LEU A 109 -10.71 -21.24 1.61
C LEU A 109 -11.46 -22.44 2.20
N THR A 110 -12.16 -23.23 1.36
CA THR A 110 -13.07 -24.29 1.80
C THR A 110 -12.57 -25.71 1.53
N GLY A 111 -11.32 -25.84 1.05
CA GLY A 111 -10.65 -27.11 0.74
C GLY A 111 -11.19 -27.85 -0.48
N GLY A 112 -11.96 -27.16 -1.34
CA GLY A 112 -12.49 -27.72 -2.58
C GLY A 112 -11.44 -27.93 -3.67
N SER A 113 -11.80 -28.69 -4.71
CA SER A 113 -10.99 -28.87 -5.92
C SER A 113 -11.17 -27.76 -6.97
N VAL A 114 -11.93 -26.71 -6.64
CA VAL A 114 -12.13 -25.52 -7.44
C VAL A 114 -11.96 -24.34 -6.49
N ASN A 115 -11.32 -23.26 -6.96
CA ASN A 115 -11.18 -22.06 -6.15
C ASN A 115 -12.55 -21.54 -5.69
N ASP A 116 -12.61 -21.17 -4.42
CA ASP A 116 -13.66 -20.31 -3.89
C ASP A 116 -13.49 -18.91 -4.46
N VAL A 117 -14.59 -18.18 -4.54
CA VAL A 117 -14.64 -16.81 -5.06
C VAL A 117 -14.94 -15.86 -3.91
N LEU A 118 -13.97 -15.00 -3.59
CA LEU A 118 -14.15 -13.87 -2.70
C LEU A 118 -14.60 -12.67 -3.53
N VAL A 119 -15.72 -12.06 -3.17
CA VAL A 119 -16.27 -10.88 -3.84
C VAL A 119 -16.37 -9.74 -2.84
N ASN A 120 -15.61 -8.68 -3.04
CA ASN A 120 -15.76 -7.42 -2.31
C ASN A 120 -16.54 -6.43 -3.19
N ILE A 121 -17.47 -5.69 -2.57
CA ILE A 121 -18.27 -4.65 -3.20
C ILE A 121 -18.00 -3.35 -2.47
N SER A 122 -17.68 -2.30 -3.22
CA SER A 122 -17.44 -0.97 -2.67
C SER A 122 -18.42 0.06 -3.21
N SER A 123 -18.41 1.25 -2.63
CA SER A 123 -19.07 2.43 -3.19
C SER A 123 -18.27 2.99 -4.38
N CYS A 124 -18.97 3.63 -5.32
CA CYS A 124 -18.37 4.07 -6.59
C CYS A 124 -17.40 5.26 -6.50
N GLY A 125 -17.53 6.11 -5.47
CA GLY A 125 -16.79 7.38 -5.41
C GLY A 125 -15.54 7.30 -4.53
N ASP A 126 -15.70 6.70 -3.37
CA ASP A 126 -14.73 6.66 -2.28
C ASP A 126 -14.22 5.24 -1.99
N PHE A 127 -14.67 4.24 -2.76
CA PHE A 127 -14.25 2.83 -2.66
C PHE A 127 -14.40 2.22 -1.26
N VAL A 128 -15.29 2.78 -0.44
CA VAL A 128 -15.61 2.25 0.88
C VAL A 128 -16.30 0.90 0.73
N GLY A 129 -15.78 -0.12 1.41
CA GLY A 129 -16.31 -1.47 1.36
C GLY A 129 -17.73 -1.56 1.91
N ILE A 130 -18.68 -1.97 1.09
CA ILE A 130 -20.10 -2.12 1.43
C ILE A 130 -20.40 -3.54 1.91
N ALA A 131 -19.83 -4.53 1.22
CA ALA A 131 -20.10 -5.93 1.50
C ALA A 131 -19.00 -6.85 0.99
N THR A 132 -18.90 -8.02 1.59
CA THR A 132 -18.03 -9.10 1.14
C THR A 132 -18.71 -10.47 1.23
N TYR A 133 -18.38 -11.36 0.29
CA TYR A 133 -18.97 -12.69 0.17
C TYR A 133 -17.93 -13.74 -0.23
N VAL A 134 -18.10 -14.96 0.27
CA VAL A 134 -17.38 -16.13 -0.26
C VAL A 134 -18.36 -17.09 -0.89
N TYR A 135 -18.11 -17.46 -2.15
CA TYR A 135 -18.84 -18.49 -2.87
C TYR A 135 -17.95 -19.71 -3.09
N ARG A 136 -18.46 -20.90 -2.76
CA ARG A 136 -17.77 -22.17 -3.02
C ARG A 136 -18.40 -22.93 -4.16
N ASP A 137 -17.62 -23.73 -4.89
CA ASP A 137 -18.21 -24.70 -5.83
C ASP A 137 -18.92 -25.82 -5.05
N VAL A 138 -20.17 -26.06 -5.43
CA VAL A 138 -20.96 -27.22 -5.06
C VAL A 138 -21.47 -27.85 -6.35
N LYS A 139 -20.77 -28.88 -6.81
CA LYS A 139 -21.15 -29.66 -8.01
C LYS A 139 -21.34 -28.78 -9.26
N GLY A 140 -20.45 -27.81 -9.47
CA GLY A 140 -20.50 -26.91 -10.62
C GLY A 140 -21.30 -25.61 -10.40
N THR A 141 -22.02 -25.47 -9.29
CA THR A 141 -22.75 -24.24 -8.94
C THR A 141 -22.05 -23.54 -7.78
N TYR A 142 -21.90 -22.22 -7.88
CA TYR A 142 -21.32 -21.42 -6.79
C TYR A 142 -22.38 -21.10 -5.73
N GLU A 143 -22.14 -21.52 -4.50
CA GLU A 143 -23.02 -21.27 -3.36
C GLU A 143 -22.36 -20.33 -2.35
N ASN A 144 -23.11 -19.32 -1.88
CA ASN A 144 -22.66 -18.40 -0.84
C ASN A 144 -22.53 -19.12 0.51
N VAL A 145 -21.32 -19.08 1.07
CA VAL A 145 -20.94 -19.71 2.35
C VAL A 145 -20.36 -18.73 3.38
N PHE A 146 -20.19 -17.46 3.01
CA PHE A 146 -19.84 -16.37 3.89
C PHE A 146 -20.45 -15.07 3.39
N LYS A 147 -20.89 -14.23 4.33
CA LYS A 147 -21.46 -12.91 4.06
C LYS A 147 -21.14 -11.95 5.20
N ALA A 148 -20.69 -10.75 4.85
CA ALA A 148 -20.70 -9.60 5.74
C ALA A 148 -21.13 -8.35 4.95
N GLU A 149 -22.13 -7.62 5.43
CA GLU A 149 -22.74 -6.45 4.75
C GLU A 149 -22.78 -5.22 5.66
N GLU A 150 -22.00 -5.23 6.74
CA GLU A 150 -21.87 -4.11 7.67
C GLU A 150 -20.71 -3.23 7.20
N SER A 151 -21.00 -2.23 6.37
CA SER A 151 -20.03 -1.23 5.90
C SER A 151 -19.52 -0.37 7.06
N PRO A 152 -18.21 0.00 7.10
CA PRO A 152 -17.14 -0.36 6.17
C PRO A 152 -16.65 -1.80 6.40
N VAL A 153 -16.64 -2.63 5.35
CA VAL A 153 -16.14 -4.01 5.41
C VAL A 153 -15.33 -4.37 4.18
N TYR A 154 -14.19 -5.00 4.40
CA TYR A 154 -13.33 -5.54 3.36
C TYR A 154 -12.79 -6.89 3.79
N ALA A 155 -12.53 -7.78 2.83
CA ALA A 155 -11.96 -9.08 3.15
C ALA A 155 -10.86 -9.48 2.17
N GLU A 156 -9.97 -10.33 2.67
CA GLU A 156 -8.82 -10.83 1.92
C GLU A 156 -8.66 -12.34 2.14
N ILE A 157 -7.88 -12.96 1.25
CA ILE A 157 -7.47 -14.35 1.39
C ILE A 157 -6.04 -14.35 1.92
N ASP A 158 -5.84 -14.78 3.16
CA ASP A 158 -4.52 -14.99 3.77
C ASP A 158 -4.24 -16.49 3.85
N GLY A 159 -3.54 -17.01 2.84
CA GLY A 159 -3.27 -18.43 2.67
C GLY A 159 -4.55 -19.26 2.53
N THR A 160 -5.06 -19.77 3.64
CA THR A 160 -6.28 -20.59 3.73
C THR A 160 -7.31 -20.01 4.71
N ASP A 161 -7.02 -18.84 5.26
CA ASP A 161 -7.93 -18.06 6.08
C ASP A 161 -8.61 -16.98 5.24
N LEU A 162 -9.85 -16.68 5.62
CA LEU A 162 -10.53 -15.46 5.21
C LEU A 162 -10.30 -14.43 6.31
N THR A 163 -9.64 -13.32 6.00
CA THR A 163 -9.53 -12.17 6.91
C THR A 163 -10.60 -11.16 6.55
N VAL A 164 -11.27 -10.59 7.56
CA VAL A 164 -12.29 -9.55 7.36
C VAL A 164 -11.95 -8.38 8.24
N ALA A 165 -11.68 -7.24 7.61
CA ALA A 165 -11.45 -5.96 8.25
C ALA A 165 -12.77 -5.18 8.35
N LYS A 166 -13.02 -4.59 9.52
CA LYS A 166 -14.10 -3.63 9.76
C LYS A 166 -13.52 -2.39 10.39
N GLN A 167 -13.81 -1.24 9.79
CA GLN A 167 -13.29 0.05 10.23
C GLN A 167 -14.36 0.83 10.98
N VAL A 168 -13.93 1.59 12.00
CA VAL A 168 -14.76 2.48 12.79
C VAL A 168 -14.15 3.88 12.68
N TYR A 169 -15.03 4.82 12.34
CA TYR A 169 -14.72 6.23 12.18
C TYR A 169 -15.37 6.99 13.33
N ASP A 170 -14.58 7.80 14.03
CA ASP A 170 -15.09 8.74 15.02
C ASP A 170 -15.59 10.02 14.31
N THR A 171 -16.05 10.99 15.09
CA THR A 171 -16.62 12.21 14.52
C THR A 171 -15.50 13.01 13.82
N ASP A 172 -15.79 13.45 12.59
CA ASP A 172 -14.87 14.22 11.74
C ASP A 172 -13.67 13.45 11.16
N ASP A 173 -13.61 12.13 11.33
CA ASP A 173 -12.60 11.32 10.64
C ASP A 173 -12.74 11.44 9.12
N PRO A 174 -11.66 11.73 8.37
CA PRO A 174 -11.70 11.64 6.93
C PRO A 174 -11.82 10.17 6.51
N VAL A 175 -12.46 9.90 5.36
CA VAL A 175 -12.65 8.53 4.85
C VAL A 175 -11.33 7.74 4.76
N SER A 176 -10.19 8.41 4.54
CA SER A 176 -8.87 7.79 4.49
C SER A 176 -8.27 7.39 5.83
N ASN A 177 -8.79 7.91 6.96
CA ASN A 177 -8.22 7.71 8.28
C ASN A 177 -9.30 7.25 9.27
N PRO A 178 -9.59 5.94 9.33
CA PRO A 178 -10.42 5.42 10.40
C PRO A 178 -9.69 5.56 11.74
N SER A 179 -10.43 5.86 12.80
CA SER A 179 -9.90 5.83 14.17
C SER A 179 -9.55 4.43 14.63
N ARG A 180 -10.34 3.41 14.24
CA ARG A 180 -10.13 2.01 14.66
C ARG A 180 -10.40 1.01 13.57
N GLU A 181 -9.73 -0.13 13.63
CA GLU A 181 -9.98 -1.28 12.77
C GLU A 181 -9.98 -2.58 13.58
N THR A 182 -10.98 -3.43 13.34
CA THR A 182 -11.01 -4.81 13.81
C THR A 182 -10.79 -5.74 12.63
N VAL A 183 -9.78 -6.60 12.72
CA VAL A 183 -9.54 -7.66 11.74
C VAL A 183 -9.84 -9.00 12.40
N THR A 184 -10.76 -9.75 11.78
CA THR A 184 -11.16 -11.08 12.22
C THR A 184 -10.76 -12.11 11.18
N SER A 185 -10.01 -13.14 11.60
CA SER A 185 -9.65 -14.26 10.72
C SER A 185 -10.56 -15.46 10.93
N TYR A 186 -11.06 -16.01 9.84
CA TYR A 186 -11.97 -17.13 9.79
C TYR A 186 -11.34 -18.31 9.07
N ARG A 187 -11.52 -19.50 9.65
CA ARG A 187 -11.12 -20.77 9.05
C ARG A 187 -12.35 -21.59 8.68
N TRP A 188 -12.35 -22.23 7.51
CA TRP A 188 -13.40 -23.18 7.17
C TRP A 188 -13.32 -24.43 8.06
N LYS A 189 -14.41 -24.72 8.78
CA LYS A 189 -14.51 -25.91 9.64
C LYS A 189 -15.94 -26.40 9.72
N ALA A 190 -16.14 -27.69 9.47
CA ALA A 190 -17.43 -28.35 9.58
C ALA A 190 -18.56 -27.58 8.84
N GLY A 191 -18.32 -27.24 7.58
CA GLY A 191 -19.34 -26.67 6.70
C GLY A 191 -19.59 -25.17 6.84
N ARG A 192 -18.77 -24.43 7.60
CA ARG A 192 -18.88 -22.97 7.73
C ARG A 192 -17.54 -22.32 8.04
N PHE A 193 -17.44 -21.02 7.84
CA PHE A 193 -16.36 -20.21 8.39
C PHE A 193 -16.55 -20.02 9.89
N ALA A 194 -15.56 -20.41 10.68
CA ALA A 194 -15.50 -20.18 12.11
C ALA A 194 -14.38 -19.18 12.40
N GLN A 195 -14.69 -18.13 13.16
CA GLN A 195 -13.68 -17.21 13.67
C GLN A 195 -12.66 -18.00 14.49
N HIS A 196 -11.38 -17.74 14.26
CA HIS A 196 -10.30 -18.39 14.99
C HIS A 196 -9.29 -17.39 15.60
N SER A 197 -9.24 -16.16 15.09
CA SER A 197 -8.48 -15.06 15.70
C SER A 197 -9.16 -13.73 15.42
N THR A 198 -8.84 -12.73 16.25
CA THR A 198 -9.20 -11.33 16.02
C THR A 198 -8.10 -10.45 16.60
N HIS A 199 -7.86 -9.30 15.98
CA HIS A 199 -7.09 -8.22 16.57
C HIS A 199 -7.76 -6.89 16.28
N GLU A 200 -7.46 -5.91 17.11
CA GLU A 200 -7.94 -4.54 17.00
C GLU A 200 -6.73 -3.62 16.91
N THR A 201 -6.84 -2.61 16.05
CA THR A 201 -5.86 -1.55 15.89
C THR A 201 -6.55 -0.23 16.18
N ASP A 202 -6.07 0.49 17.18
CA ASP A 202 -6.40 1.89 17.41
C ASP A 202 -5.36 2.75 16.70
N TYR A 203 -5.79 3.58 15.76
CA TYR A 203 -4.91 4.52 15.09
C TYR A 203 -4.79 5.78 15.94
N SER A 204 -3.56 6.30 16.09
CA SER A 204 -3.35 7.58 16.77
C SER A 204 -3.90 8.72 15.92
N GLU A 205 -4.57 9.67 16.56
CA GLU A 205 -4.83 10.98 15.97
C GLU A 205 -3.49 11.63 15.62
N LEU A 206 -3.20 11.74 14.34
CA LEU A 206 -2.15 12.63 13.88
C LEU A 206 -2.83 13.99 13.78
N ASP A 207 -2.44 14.95 14.62
CA ASP A 207 -2.73 16.36 14.38
C ASP A 207 -2.36 16.61 12.92
N SER A 208 -3.38 16.77 12.08
CA SER A 208 -3.18 17.26 10.72
C SER A 208 -2.69 18.67 10.95
N GLY A 209 -1.38 18.85 11.04
CA GLY A 209 -0.76 20.14 11.23
C GLY A 209 -1.30 21.02 10.11
N ASP A 210 -2.31 21.83 10.44
CA ASP A 210 -2.75 22.91 9.60
C ASP A 210 -1.48 23.64 9.24
N ASP A 211 -1.19 23.61 7.94
CA ASP A 211 -0.15 24.39 7.32
C ASP A 211 -0.62 25.84 7.49
N ASP A 212 -0.34 26.40 8.66
CA ASP A 212 -0.39 27.82 8.98
C ASP A 212 0.79 28.45 8.23
N THR A 213 0.83 28.27 6.91
CA THR A 213 1.70 29.02 6.03
C THR A 213 1.08 30.40 5.97
N PRO A 214 1.69 31.44 6.59
CA PRO A 214 1.11 32.77 6.57
C PRO A 214 1.05 33.21 5.10
N THR A 215 -0.16 33.46 4.59
CA THR A 215 -0.35 34.10 3.29
C THR A 215 0.38 35.44 3.33
N PRO A 216 1.41 35.68 2.50
CA PRO A 216 2.07 36.98 2.49
C PRO A 216 1.04 38.04 2.09
N ALA A 217 0.91 39.08 2.91
CA ALA A 217 0.02 40.19 2.64
C ALA A 217 0.39 40.86 1.31
N PRO A 218 -0.59 41.31 0.51
CA PRO A 218 -0.29 42.02 -0.73
C PRO A 218 0.41 43.35 -0.40
N ASP A 219 1.58 43.57 -1.01
CA ASP A 219 2.28 44.85 -0.96
C ASP A 219 1.41 45.92 -1.64
N HIS A 220 1.12 46.99 -0.90
CA HIS A 220 0.45 48.21 -1.39
C HIS A 220 1.45 49.22 -1.92
#